data_AF-A0A2U1LHN3-F1
#
_entry.id   AF-A0A2U1LHN3-F1
#
_cell.length_a   1.000
_cell.length_b   1.000
_cell.length_c   1.000
_cell.angle_alpha   90.00
_cell.angle_beta   90.00
_cell.angle_gamma   90.00
#
_symmetry.space_group_name_H-M   'P 1'
#
loop_
_entity.id
_entity.type
_entity.pdbx_description
1 polymer ?
#
loop_
_entity_poly.entity_id
_entity_poly.type
_entity_poly.pdbx_seq_one_letter_code
_entity_poly.pdbx_strand_id
1 'polypeptide(L)'
;MLAWLFMEPFTKDMWGLIVAITIYNGFIIWLIERSNYPNDYQGSVINQIGVVIWLAFTTTFTLRGDKMHSNLSRMAVVMWMFVALIITQSYTASLTSMLTAHRLEPAITSIEMLRNTNATVGYCEGSFIDYYLKEVLGFRNIKIKSYNSTRLYAQALNSGEIAALFLEVPLDKIFLAQYCNSFIKTGETFKVGGYEFPFSTGFPRLSDANKALMKVWETGTLKKREETFLSSEKCVDERSPPDEKERLSPKSFYVVFMLTLGTSTILTFSLIDVETADTRTLDEALASSKWADLACSKGMHVNTLFKILVVAYP
;
A
#
# COMPACT_ATOMS: atom_id res chain seq x y z
N MET A 1 6.01 12.88 0.48
CA MET A 1 5.02 12.34 1.43
C MET A 1 4.72 10.84 1.24
N LEU A 2 5.08 10.20 0.11
CA LEU A 2 4.85 8.76 -0.12
C LEU A 2 5.84 7.79 0.56
N ALA A 3 6.95 8.26 1.15
CA ALA A 3 8.00 7.40 1.69
C ALA A 3 7.63 6.66 2.99
N TRP A 4 6.48 6.97 3.58
CA TRP A 4 6.00 6.44 4.87
C TRP A 4 4.72 5.60 4.73
N LEU A 5 4.38 5.18 3.52
CA LEU A 5 3.15 4.44 3.22
C LEU A 5 2.99 3.16 4.08
N PHE A 6 4.09 2.56 4.52
CA PHE A 6 4.09 1.40 5.44
C PHE A 6 3.63 1.74 6.88
N MET A 7 3.83 2.97 7.35
CA MET A 7 3.45 3.40 8.70
C MET A 7 2.02 3.96 8.77
N GLU A 8 1.44 4.31 7.62
CA GLU A 8 0.14 4.97 7.48
C GLU A 8 -1.09 4.15 7.92
N PRO A 9 -1.12 2.80 7.80
CA PRO A 9 -2.27 2.00 8.21
C PRO A 9 -2.58 2.02 9.71
N PHE A 10 -1.58 2.34 10.55
CA PHE A 10 -1.74 2.38 12.00
C PHE A 10 -1.34 3.73 12.57
N THR A 11 -2.12 4.21 13.53
CA THR A 11 -1.82 5.47 14.24
C THR A 11 -0.56 5.30 15.10
N LYS A 12 0.10 6.42 15.41
CA LYS A 12 1.29 6.43 16.30
C LYS A 12 0.98 5.79 17.66
N ASP A 13 -0.24 5.99 18.16
CA ASP A 13 -0.71 5.41 19.42
C ASP A 13 -0.80 3.88 19.34
N MET A 14 -1.29 3.34 18.21
CA MET A 14 -1.35 1.89 17.98
C MET A 14 0.06 1.28 17.88
N TRP A 15 0.99 1.95 17.20
CA TRP A 15 2.40 1.51 17.17
C TRP A 15 3.02 1.49 18.57
N GLY A 16 2.78 2.53 19.38
CA GLY A 16 3.25 2.57 20.77
C GLY A 16 2.68 1.42 21.61
N LEU A 17 1.38 1.12 21.44
CA LEU A 17 0.70 0.04 22.15
C LEU A 17 1.22 -1.35 21.74
N ILE A 18 1.48 -1.58 20.46
CA ILE A 18 2.10 -2.83 19.97
C ILE A 18 3.48 -3.03 20.60
N VAL A 19 4.32 -1.98 20.62
CA VAL A 19 5.65 -2.04 21.23
C VAL A 19 5.55 -2.30 22.74
N ALA A 20 4.67 -1.60 23.45
CA ALA A 20 4.46 -1.78 24.88
C ALA A 20 4.00 -3.21 25.23
N ILE A 21 3.02 -3.74 24.50
CA ILE A 21 2.52 -5.11 24.71
C ILE A 21 3.59 -6.14 24.36
N THR A 22 4.39 -5.91 23.33
CA THR A 22 5.49 -6.81 22.94
C THR A 22 6.55 -6.88 24.04
N ILE A 23 6.94 -5.73 24.60
CA ILE A 23 7.88 -5.67 25.73
C ILE A 23 7.29 -6.36 26.96
N TYR A 24 6.01 -6.12 27.26
CA TYR A 24 5.32 -6.77 28.37
C TYR A 24 5.34 -8.30 28.23
N ASN A 25 4.99 -8.84 27.06
CA ASN A 25 5.02 -10.28 26.82
C ASN A 25 6.44 -10.85 26.92
N GLY A 26 7.44 -10.16 26.36
CA GLY A 26 8.86 -10.55 26.53
C GLY A 26 9.27 -10.60 28.00
N PHE A 27 8.84 -9.63 28.80
CA PHE A 27 9.09 -9.60 30.24
C PHE A 27 8.41 -10.76 30.99
N ILE A 28 7.17 -11.10 30.64
CA ILE A 28 6.46 -12.25 31.22
C ILE A 28 7.18 -13.57 30.90
N ILE A 29 7.58 -13.77 29.65
CA ILE A 29 8.35 -14.97 29.24
C ILE A 29 9.65 -15.05 30.03
N TRP A 30 10.36 -13.94 30.15
CA TRP A 30 11.60 -13.85 30.92
C TRP A 30 11.40 -14.17 32.40
N LEU A 31 10.34 -13.65 33.04
CA LEU A 31 10.02 -13.97 34.43
C LEU A 31 9.75 -15.48 34.60
N ILE A 32 9.00 -16.09 33.69
CA ILE A 32 8.69 -17.53 33.72
C ILE A 32 9.95 -18.37 33.54
N GLU A 33 10.83 -18.01 32.61
CA GLU A 33 12.08 -18.73 32.38
C GLU A 33 13.07 -18.55 33.54
N ARG A 34 13.23 -17.32 34.05
CA ARG A 34 14.07 -17.02 35.22
C ARG A 34 13.62 -17.78 36.47
N SER A 35 12.32 -17.94 36.66
CA SER A 35 11.77 -18.66 37.82
C SER A 35 12.01 -20.17 37.74
N ASN A 36 12.10 -20.76 36.53
CA ASN A 36 12.20 -22.20 36.35
C ASN A 36 13.65 -22.69 36.13
N TYR A 37 14.54 -21.86 35.56
CA TYR A 37 15.94 -22.19 35.28
C TYR A 37 16.90 -21.05 35.71
N PRO A 38 17.25 -20.94 37.00
CA PRO A 38 18.08 -19.85 37.51
C PRO A 38 19.56 -19.87 37.05
N ASN A 39 20.07 -21.02 36.57
CA ASN A 39 21.49 -21.20 36.27
C ASN A 39 21.91 -20.82 34.82
N ASP A 40 21.00 -20.84 33.85
CA ASP A 40 21.33 -20.48 32.45
C ASP A 40 21.24 -18.97 32.16
N TYR A 41 20.57 -18.21 33.04
CA TYR A 41 20.31 -16.78 32.85
C TYR A 41 21.15 -15.86 33.76
N GLN A 42 22.29 -16.35 34.26
CA GLN A 42 23.22 -15.60 35.12
C GLN A 42 24.21 -14.72 34.31
N GLY A 43 23.68 -13.89 33.42
CA GLY A 43 24.45 -12.89 32.65
C GLY A 43 24.27 -11.45 33.15
N SER A 44 25.16 -10.55 32.72
CA SER A 44 25.06 -9.09 32.94
C SER A 44 23.67 -8.55 32.53
N VAL A 45 23.15 -7.58 33.28
CA VAL A 45 21.79 -6.99 33.12
C VAL A 45 21.50 -6.52 31.69
N ILE A 46 22.54 -6.03 31.00
CA ILE A 46 22.46 -5.58 29.59
C ILE A 46 22.25 -6.77 28.64
N ASN A 47 22.91 -7.90 28.91
CA ASN A 47 22.74 -9.13 28.12
C ASN A 47 21.36 -9.75 28.35
N GLN A 48 20.84 -9.67 29.57
CA GLN A 48 19.48 -10.12 29.89
C GLN A 48 18.43 -9.29 29.13
N ILE A 49 18.55 -7.96 29.10
CA ILE A 49 17.65 -7.09 28.33
C ILE A 49 17.74 -7.39 26.83
N GLY A 50 18.94 -7.62 26.30
CA GLY A 50 19.15 -8.02 24.91
C GLY A 50 18.46 -9.34 24.55
N VAL A 51 18.53 -10.35 25.44
CA VAL A 51 17.83 -11.63 25.27
C VAL A 51 16.31 -11.46 25.33
N VAL A 52 15.78 -10.60 26.19
CA VAL A 52 14.33 -10.30 26.25
C VAL A 52 13.84 -9.62 24.98
N ILE A 53 14.58 -8.62 24.49
CA ILE A 53 14.24 -7.92 23.24
C ILE A 53 14.34 -8.87 22.04
N TRP A 54 15.39 -9.70 21.99
CA TRP A 54 15.58 -10.71 20.96
C TRP A 54 14.48 -11.76 20.96
N LEU A 55 14.07 -12.26 22.14
CA LEU A 55 12.97 -13.21 22.30
C LEU A 55 11.63 -12.58 21.90
N ALA A 56 11.36 -11.32 22.28
CA ALA A 56 10.15 -10.62 21.90
C ALA A 56 10.05 -10.39 20.38
N PHE A 57 11.19 -10.10 19.73
CA PHE A 57 11.26 -9.92 18.29
C PHE A 57 11.14 -11.25 17.51
N THR A 58 11.86 -12.28 17.93
CA THR A 58 11.85 -13.60 17.28
C THR A 58 10.52 -14.34 17.46
N THR A 59 9.85 -14.22 18.60
CA THR A 59 8.50 -14.80 18.80
C THR A 59 7.42 -14.14 17.95
N THR A 60 7.57 -12.86 17.63
CA THR A 60 6.60 -12.12 16.80
C THR A 60 6.70 -12.51 15.31
N PHE A 61 7.89 -12.90 14.83
CA PHE A 61 8.14 -13.19 13.41
C PHE A 61 8.47 -14.65 13.08
N THR A 62 8.78 -15.51 14.06
CA THR A 62 9.26 -16.87 13.78
C THR A 62 8.69 -17.91 14.76
N LEU A 63 8.04 -18.93 14.20
CA LEU A 63 7.51 -20.13 14.87
C LEU A 63 8.62 -21.09 15.40
N ARG A 64 9.68 -20.59 16.05
CA ARG A 64 10.74 -21.46 16.61
C ARG A 64 10.53 -21.67 18.11
N GLY A 65 9.72 -22.68 18.47
CA GLY A 65 9.47 -23.11 19.85
C GLY A 65 10.56 -24.00 20.46
N ASP A 66 11.66 -24.27 19.75
CA ASP A 66 12.58 -25.37 20.08
C ASP A 66 13.52 -25.11 21.27
N LYS A 67 13.50 -23.92 21.88
CA LYS A 67 14.35 -23.57 23.03
C LYS A 67 13.59 -23.35 24.35
N MET A 68 12.27 -23.54 24.39
CA MET A 68 11.48 -23.24 25.58
C MET A 68 11.28 -24.49 26.45
N HIS A 69 11.88 -24.47 27.64
CA HIS A 69 11.91 -25.58 28.60
C HIS A 69 10.64 -25.71 29.46
N SER A 70 9.80 -24.67 29.58
CA SER A 70 8.62 -24.67 30.48
C SER A 70 7.28 -24.75 29.75
N ASN A 71 6.36 -25.61 30.19
CA ASN A 71 5.00 -25.74 29.61
C ASN A 71 4.18 -24.44 29.70
N LEU A 72 4.40 -23.62 30.74
CA LEU A 72 3.72 -22.32 30.92
C LEU A 72 4.19 -21.28 29.89
N SER A 73 5.49 -21.25 29.60
CA SER A 73 6.05 -20.36 28.57
C SER A 73 5.52 -20.71 27.17
N ARG A 74 5.37 -22.00 26.88
CA ARG A 74 4.80 -22.48 25.60
C ARG A 74 3.35 -22.03 25.42
N MET A 75 2.51 -22.14 26.45
CA MET A 75 1.12 -21.67 26.39
C MET A 75 1.04 -20.15 26.19
N ALA A 76 1.87 -19.37 26.91
CA ALA A 76 1.92 -17.93 26.75
C ALA A 76 2.35 -17.51 25.32
N VAL A 77 3.31 -18.20 24.73
CA VAL A 77 3.78 -17.95 23.35
C VAL A 77 2.73 -18.32 22.32
N VAL A 78 1.98 -19.41 22.51
CA VAL A 78 0.87 -19.77 21.61
C VAL A 78 -0.23 -18.70 21.63
N MET A 79 -0.61 -18.22 22.82
CA MET A 79 -1.59 -17.13 22.96
C MET A 79 -1.08 -15.84 22.32
N TRP A 80 0.20 -15.49 22.52
CA TRP A 80 0.82 -14.33 21.88
C TRP A 80 0.84 -14.44 20.36
N MET A 81 1.20 -15.61 19.80
CA MET A 81 1.17 -15.82 18.35
C MET A 81 -0.22 -15.62 17.76
N PHE A 82 -1.27 -16.05 18.46
CA PHE A 82 -2.64 -15.78 18.02
C PHE A 82 -2.95 -14.27 17.93
N VAL A 83 -2.53 -13.49 18.94
CA VAL A 83 -2.68 -12.03 18.92
C VAL A 83 -1.85 -11.39 17.80
N ALA A 84 -0.59 -11.79 17.64
CA ALA A 84 0.30 -11.30 16.58
C ALA A 84 -0.25 -11.59 15.18
N LEU A 85 -0.87 -12.76 14.98
CA LEU A 85 -1.57 -13.11 13.73
C LEU A 85 -2.74 -12.17 13.44
N ILE A 86 -3.57 -11.86 14.43
CA ILE A 86 -4.69 -10.92 14.26
C ILE A 86 -4.17 -9.52 13.90
N ILE A 87 -3.10 -9.06 14.56
CA ILE A 87 -2.48 -7.75 14.26
C ILE A 87 -1.95 -7.73 12.82
N THR A 88 -1.26 -8.77 12.38
CA THR A 88 -0.69 -8.88 11.03
C THR A 88 -1.77 -8.93 9.95
N GLN A 89 -2.84 -9.68 10.18
CA GLN A 89 -3.99 -9.75 9.27
C GLN A 89 -4.72 -8.40 9.19
N SER A 90 -4.94 -7.75 10.33
CA SER A 90 -5.59 -6.43 10.38
C SER A 90 -4.75 -5.34 9.70
N TYR A 91 -3.44 -5.40 9.87
CA TYR A 91 -2.49 -4.52 9.17
C TYR A 91 -2.60 -4.71 7.65
N THR A 92 -2.55 -5.96 7.18
CA THR A 92 -2.64 -6.28 5.76
C THR A 92 -3.98 -5.83 5.18
N ALA A 93 -5.10 -6.10 5.88
CA ALA A 93 -6.43 -5.68 5.46
C ALA A 93 -6.57 -4.15 5.37
N SER A 94 -6.04 -3.42 6.35
CA SER A 94 -6.08 -1.97 6.38
C SER A 94 -5.23 -1.35 5.27
N LEU A 95 -4.02 -1.90 5.05
CA LEU A 95 -3.15 -1.49 3.95
C LEU A 95 -3.80 -1.75 2.59
N THR A 96 -4.38 -2.93 2.39
CA THR A 96 -5.12 -3.25 1.15
C THR A 96 -6.30 -2.31 0.97
N SER A 97 -7.11 -2.08 2.01
CA SER A 97 -8.26 -1.17 1.94
C SER A 97 -7.83 0.25 1.59
N MET A 98 -6.72 0.74 2.13
CA MET A 98 -6.19 2.07 1.83
C MET A 98 -5.70 2.16 0.38
N LEU A 99 -4.97 1.15 -0.10
CA LEU A 99 -4.54 1.06 -1.49
C LEU A 99 -5.74 0.98 -2.45
N THR A 100 -6.83 0.34 -2.05
CA THR A 100 -8.07 0.29 -2.82
C THR A 100 -8.85 1.61 -2.74
N ALA A 101 -8.94 2.25 -1.58
CA ALA A 101 -9.64 3.52 -1.39
C ALA A 101 -9.02 4.65 -2.22
N HIS A 102 -7.69 4.73 -2.27
CA HIS A 102 -7.01 5.69 -3.15
C HIS A 102 -7.29 5.50 -4.64
N ARG A 103 -7.76 4.31 -5.07
CA ARG A 103 -8.22 4.08 -6.46
C ARG A 103 -9.64 4.58 -6.71
N LEU A 104 -10.41 4.77 -5.65
CA LEU A 104 -11.82 5.15 -5.69
C LEU A 104 -12.04 6.63 -5.37
N GLU A 105 -11.02 7.33 -4.87
CA GLU A 105 -11.16 8.74 -4.47
C GLU A 105 -11.19 9.64 -5.71
N PRO A 106 -12.31 10.32 -6.00
CA PRO A 106 -12.39 11.22 -7.13
C PRO A 106 -11.48 12.42 -6.89
N ALA A 107 -10.63 12.75 -7.88
CA ALA A 107 -9.75 13.93 -7.83
C ALA A 107 -10.54 15.25 -7.63
N ILE A 108 -11.84 15.24 -7.92
CA ILE A 108 -12.75 16.38 -7.76
C ILE A 108 -14.05 15.87 -7.15
N THR A 109 -14.34 16.31 -5.93
CA THR A 109 -15.51 15.86 -5.15
C THR A 109 -16.71 16.79 -5.31
N SER A 110 -16.50 18.07 -5.65
CA SER A 110 -17.60 19.03 -5.73
C SER A 110 -17.41 20.14 -6.77
N ILE A 111 -18.53 20.78 -7.12
CA ILE A 111 -18.60 21.90 -8.06
C ILE A 111 -17.99 23.16 -7.47
N GLU A 112 -18.07 23.35 -6.14
CA GLU A 112 -17.36 24.45 -5.49
C GLU A 112 -15.84 24.31 -5.63
N MET A 113 -15.31 23.08 -5.60
CA MET A 113 -13.89 22.84 -5.79
C MET A 113 -13.43 23.27 -7.18
N LEU A 114 -14.18 22.89 -8.23
CA LEU A 114 -13.94 23.34 -9.61
C LEU A 114 -13.99 24.87 -9.72
N ARG A 115 -14.95 25.49 -9.03
CA ARG A 115 -15.12 26.94 -9.04
C ARG A 115 -13.97 27.67 -8.35
N ASN A 116 -13.55 27.19 -7.18
CA ASN A 116 -12.49 27.82 -6.39
C ASN A 116 -11.11 27.65 -7.02
N THR A 117 -10.88 26.54 -7.74
CA THR A 117 -9.61 26.24 -8.42
C THR A 117 -9.51 26.82 -9.83
N ASN A 118 -10.57 27.44 -10.35
CA ASN A 118 -10.68 27.90 -11.75
C ASN A 118 -10.27 26.80 -12.76
N ALA A 119 -10.60 25.56 -12.46
CA ALA A 119 -10.17 24.42 -13.25
C ALA A 119 -10.96 24.34 -14.57
N THR A 120 -10.28 24.01 -15.67
CA THR A 120 -10.90 23.90 -17.00
C THR A 120 -11.94 22.78 -17.01
N VAL A 121 -13.13 23.05 -17.56
CA VAL A 121 -14.23 22.07 -17.67
C VAL A 121 -14.59 21.79 -19.11
N GLY A 122 -14.85 20.53 -19.41
CA GLY A 122 -15.28 20.05 -20.72
C GLY A 122 -16.80 19.85 -20.79
N TYR A 123 -17.37 19.93 -22.00
CA TYR A 123 -18.74 19.52 -22.29
C TYR A 123 -18.90 19.03 -23.74
N CYS A 124 -20.05 18.43 -24.04
CA CYS A 124 -20.41 17.99 -25.39
C CYS A 124 -20.77 19.18 -26.30
N GLU A 125 -20.13 19.28 -27.47
CA GLU A 125 -20.42 20.31 -28.46
C GLU A 125 -21.89 20.27 -28.90
N GLY A 126 -22.53 21.44 -28.98
CA GLY A 126 -23.95 21.56 -29.32
C GLY A 126 -24.94 21.23 -28.19
N SER A 127 -24.46 20.88 -26.99
CA SER A 127 -25.32 20.69 -25.81
C SER A 127 -25.66 22.03 -25.13
N PHE A 128 -26.81 22.08 -24.46
CA PHE A 128 -27.25 23.21 -23.63
C PHE A 128 -26.37 23.44 -22.39
N ILE A 129 -25.46 22.49 -22.10
CA ILE A 129 -24.57 22.50 -20.94
C ILE A 129 -23.70 23.78 -20.90
N ASP A 130 -23.27 24.34 -22.03
CA ASP A 130 -22.50 25.60 -22.04
C ASP A 130 -23.26 26.75 -21.36
N TYR A 131 -24.52 26.93 -21.77
CA TYR A 131 -25.40 27.93 -21.20
C TYR A 131 -25.68 27.65 -19.72
N TYR A 132 -25.95 26.39 -19.37
CA TYR A 132 -26.22 25.99 -18.00
C TYR A 132 -25.04 26.23 -17.06
N LEU A 133 -23.81 25.90 -17.51
CA LEU A 133 -22.59 26.16 -16.75
C LEU A 133 -22.39 27.66 -16.52
N LYS A 134 -22.54 28.49 -17.55
CA LYS A 134 -22.29 29.94 -17.46
C LYS A 134 -23.36 30.69 -16.68
N GLU A 135 -24.64 30.46 -16.98
CA GLU A 135 -25.75 31.28 -16.46
C GLU A 135 -26.38 30.71 -15.19
N VAL A 136 -26.43 29.39 -15.02
CA VAL A 136 -27.08 28.77 -13.85
C VAL A 136 -26.07 28.44 -12.78
N LEU A 137 -24.97 27.79 -13.16
CA LEU A 137 -23.92 27.37 -12.21
C LEU A 137 -22.85 28.45 -11.97
N GLY A 138 -22.88 29.55 -12.74
CA GLY A 138 -22.03 30.72 -12.52
C GLY A 138 -20.56 30.55 -12.93
N PHE A 139 -20.25 29.63 -13.85
CA PHE A 139 -18.92 29.40 -14.41
C PHE A 139 -18.53 30.50 -15.42
N ARG A 140 -18.58 31.78 -15.04
CA ARG A 140 -18.33 32.92 -15.95
C ARG A 140 -16.85 33.15 -16.28
N ASN A 141 -15.96 32.85 -15.34
CA ASN A 141 -14.51 33.09 -15.46
C ASN A 141 -13.70 31.81 -15.74
N ILE A 142 -14.37 30.69 -15.93
CA ILE A 142 -13.73 29.38 -16.04
C ILE A 142 -13.57 29.04 -17.51
N LYS A 143 -12.43 28.42 -17.88
CA LYS A 143 -12.19 27.97 -19.24
C LYS A 143 -13.07 26.75 -19.51
N ILE A 144 -14.09 26.95 -20.35
CA ILE A 144 -14.99 25.88 -20.78
C ILE A 144 -14.57 25.46 -22.20
N LYS A 145 -14.44 24.15 -22.45
CA LYS A 145 -14.09 23.58 -23.76
C LYS A 145 -15.14 22.59 -24.24
N SER A 146 -15.51 22.66 -25.51
CA SER A 146 -16.40 21.70 -26.15
C SER A 146 -15.62 20.62 -26.88
N TYR A 147 -16.13 19.39 -26.87
CA TYR A 147 -15.63 18.31 -27.73
C TYR A 147 -16.79 17.55 -28.36
N ASN A 148 -16.53 16.86 -29.48
CA ASN A 148 -17.56 16.22 -30.30
C ASN A 148 -17.53 14.68 -30.31
N SER A 149 -16.59 14.06 -29.59
CA SER A 149 -16.37 12.62 -29.61
C SER A 149 -15.97 12.08 -28.24
N THR A 150 -16.42 10.86 -27.93
CA THR A 150 -16.07 10.17 -26.68
C THR A 150 -14.57 9.97 -26.51
N ARG A 151 -13.84 9.74 -27.59
CA ARG A 151 -12.38 9.61 -27.57
C ARG A 151 -11.69 10.91 -27.17
N LEU A 152 -12.18 12.05 -27.67
CA LEU A 152 -11.62 13.36 -27.32
C LEU A 152 -11.90 13.71 -25.86
N TYR A 153 -13.07 13.33 -25.33
CA TYR A 153 -13.35 13.46 -23.90
C TYR A 153 -12.32 12.70 -23.05
N ALA A 154 -12.09 11.41 -23.38
CA ALA A 154 -11.14 10.57 -22.67
C ALA A 154 -9.71 11.12 -22.76
N GLN A 155 -9.28 11.55 -23.95
CA GLN A 155 -7.96 12.13 -24.15
C GLN A 155 -7.77 13.43 -23.36
N ALA A 156 -8.77 14.32 -23.34
CA ALA A 156 -8.69 15.59 -22.63
C ALA A 156 -8.69 15.40 -21.10
N LEU A 157 -9.40 14.39 -20.58
CA LEU A 157 -9.35 14.02 -19.16
C LEU A 157 -8.00 13.39 -18.79
N ASN A 158 -7.50 12.45 -19.60
CA ASN A 158 -6.22 11.77 -19.35
C ASN A 158 -5.01 12.70 -19.47
N SER A 159 -5.05 13.68 -20.37
CA SER A 159 -3.98 14.67 -20.53
C SER A 159 -3.97 15.73 -19.43
N GLY A 160 -5.01 15.79 -18.59
CA GLY A 160 -5.22 16.85 -17.61
C GLY A 160 -5.57 18.20 -18.24
N GLU A 161 -5.95 18.23 -19.52
CA GLU A 161 -6.39 19.45 -20.21
C GLU A 161 -7.70 19.99 -19.59
N ILE A 162 -8.59 19.07 -19.23
CA ILE A 162 -9.81 19.35 -18.47
C ILE A 162 -9.79 18.58 -17.15
N ALA A 163 -10.33 19.21 -16.12
CA ALA A 163 -10.41 18.67 -14.78
C ALA A 163 -11.71 17.87 -14.56
N ALA A 164 -12.80 18.32 -15.18
CA ALA A 164 -14.08 17.61 -15.16
C ALA A 164 -14.81 17.75 -16.50
N LEU A 165 -15.67 16.78 -16.80
CA LEU A 165 -16.50 16.73 -18.00
C LEU A 165 -17.98 16.68 -17.59
N PHE A 166 -18.78 17.62 -18.10
CA PHE A 166 -20.23 17.62 -17.91
C PHE A 166 -20.91 17.00 -19.13
N LEU A 167 -21.68 15.93 -18.89
CA LEU A 167 -22.43 15.21 -19.90
C LEU A 167 -23.90 15.06 -19.48
N GLU A 168 -24.76 14.87 -20.46
CA GLU A 168 -26.14 14.45 -20.25
C GLU A 168 -26.17 13.01 -19.74
N VAL A 169 -27.17 12.66 -18.91
CA VAL A 169 -27.25 11.34 -18.23
C VAL A 169 -27.12 10.13 -19.17
N PRO A 170 -27.78 10.03 -20.33
CA PRO A 170 -27.58 8.85 -21.18
C PRO A 170 -26.17 8.81 -21.79
N LEU A 171 -25.57 9.96 -22.10
CA LEU A 171 -24.21 10.05 -22.61
C LEU A 171 -23.18 9.70 -21.53
N ASP A 172 -23.42 10.11 -20.28
CA ASP A 172 -22.57 9.76 -19.14
C ASP A 172 -22.51 8.23 -18.93
N LYS A 173 -23.64 7.54 -19.04
CA LYS A 173 -23.72 6.08 -18.88
C LYS A 173 -23.00 5.34 -19.99
N ILE A 174 -23.17 5.78 -21.24
CA ILE A 174 -22.49 5.19 -22.40
C ILE A 174 -20.97 5.42 -22.29
N PHE A 175 -20.54 6.63 -21.93
CA PHE A 175 -19.13 6.95 -21.76
C PHE A 175 -18.48 6.09 -20.67
N LEU A 176 -19.14 5.94 -19.51
CA LEU A 176 -18.65 5.10 -18.43
C LEU A 176 -18.68 3.60 -18.76
N ALA A 177 -19.65 3.14 -19.56
CA ALA A 177 -19.65 1.76 -20.05
C ALA A 177 -18.48 1.52 -21.02
N GLN A 178 -18.18 2.50 -21.88
CA GLN A 178 -17.06 2.44 -22.82
C GLN A 178 -15.70 2.53 -22.11
N TYR A 179 -15.56 3.32 -21.06
CA TYR A 179 -14.30 3.57 -20.33
C TYR A 179 -14.38 3.15 -18.86
N CYS A 180 -14.81 1.91 -18.62
CA CYS A 180 -15.21 1.39 -17.31
C CYS A 180 -14.17 1.44 -16.19
N ASN A 181 -12.87 1.45 -16.53
CA ASN A 181 -11.78 1.44 -15.55
C ASN A 181 -11.07 2.79 -15.39
N SER A 182 -11.32 3.74 -16.29
CA SER A 182 -10.51 4.98 -16.39
C SER A 182 -11.20 6.19 -15.77
N PHE A 183 -12.54 6.20 -15.74
CA PHE A 183 -13.31 7.35 -15.30
C PHE A 183 -14.43 6.94 -14.36
N ILE A 184 -14.77 7.83 -13.45
CA ILE A 184 -15.87 7.67 -12.49
C ILE A 184 -16.77 8.89 -12.52
N LYS A 185 -18.05 8.68 -12.23
CA LYS A 185 -18.99 9.77 -12.00
C LYS A 185 -18.80 10.33 -10.60
N THR A 186 -18.71 11.66 -10.50
CA THR A 186 -18.55 12.38 -9.23
C THR A 186 -19.49 13.59 -9.20
N GLY A 187 -19.86 14.03 -8.01
CA GLY A 187 -20.74 15.17 -7.79
C GLY A 187 -22.24 14.90 -7.97
N GLU A 188 -23.02 15.97 -7.85
CA GLU A 188 -24.48 15.93 -7.95
C GLU A 188 -24.94 15.79 -9.40
N THR A 189 -26.03 15.04 -9.61
CA THR A 189 -26.67 14.97 -10.93
C THR A 189 -27.75 16.06 -11.01
N PHE A 190 -27.54 17.03 -11.89
CA PHE A 190 -28.55 18.05 -12.17
C PHE A 190 -29.66 17.48 -13.04
N LYS A 191 -30.90 17.57 -12.54
CA LYS A 191 -32.09 17.24 -13.33
C LYS A 191 -32.41 18.44 -14.24
N VAL A 192 -31.95 18.39 -15.47
CA VAL A 192 -32.22 19.41 -16.48
C VAL A 192 -33.00 18.80 -17.63
N GLY A 193 -34.31 19.07 -17.65
CA GLY A 193 -35.22 18.62 -18.71
C GLY A 193 -35.33 17.10 -18.88
N GLY A 194 -35.88 16.70 -20.02
CA GLY A 194 -36.03 15.30 -20.46
C GLY A 194 -36.11 15.21 -21.98
N TYR A 195 -35.95 13.99 -22.51
CA TYR A 195 -36.12 13.74 -23.95
C TYR A 195 -37.59 13.62 -24.30
N GLU A 196 -37.96 14.23 -25.42
CA GLU A 196 -39.35 14.29 -25.90
C GLU A 196 -39.44 13.84 -27.35
N PHE A 197 -40.60 13.30 -27.73
CA PHE A 197 -40.91 12.98 -29.12
C PHE A 197 -41.69 14.15 -29.73
N PRO A 198 -41.12 14.87 -30.72
CA PRO A 198 -41.83 15.98 -31.35
C PRO A 198 -42.94 15.45 -32.26
N PHE A 199 -44.15 15.99 -32.09
CA PHE A 199 -45.30 15.72 -32.96
C PHE A 199 -45.80 17.02 -33.60
N SER A 200 -46.33 16.93 -34.82
CA SER A 200 -46.96 18.08 -35.45
C SER A 200 -48.23 18.50 -34.71
N THR A 201 -48.52 19.80 -34.75
CA THR A 201 -49.75 20.34 -34.15
C THR A 201 -50.97 19.67 -34.78
N GLY A 202 -51.86 19.12 -33.96
CA GLY A 202 -53.05 18.40 -34.41
C GLY A 202 -52.84 16.91 -34.73
N PHE A 203 -51.72 16.30 -34.32
CA PHE A 203 -51.50 14.86 -34.50
C PHE A 203 -52.66 14.02 -33.93
N PRO A 204 -53.44 13.31 -34.77
CA PRO A 204 -54.71 12.69 -34.33
C PRO A 204 -54.55 11.60 -33.27
N ARG A 205 -53.37 10.97 -33.18
CA ARG A 205 -53.10 9.82 -32.29
C ARG A 205 -52.15 10.15 -31.15
N LEU A 206 -52.06 11.43 -30.77
CA LEU A 206 -51.18 11.87 -29.68
C LEU A 206 -51.50 11.15 -28.36
N SER A 207 -52.79 10.97 -28.07
CA SER A 207 -53.23 10.22 -26.87
C SER A 207 -52.79 8.76 -26.91
N ASP A 208 -52.91 8.09 -28.07
CA ASP A 208 -52.45 6.71 -28.23
C ASP A 208 -50.93 6.59 -28.04
N ALA A 209 -50.17 7.53 -28.62
CA ALA A 209 -48.71 7.57 -28.52
C ALA A 209 -48.25 7.78 -27.07
N ASN A 210 -48.85 8.72 -26.35
CA ASN A 210 -48.55 8.96 -24.94
C ASN A 210 -48.90 7.74 -24.08
N LYS A 211 -50.05 7.10 -24.32
CA LYS A 211 -50.44 5.87 -23.61
C LYS A 211 -49.47 4.72 -23.88
N ALA A 212 -49.01 4.57 -25.12
CA ALA A 212 -48.00 3.57 -25.48
C ALA A 212 -46.66 3.87 -24.82
N LEU A 213 -46.23 5.12 -24.80
CA LEU A 213 -45.00 5.54 -24.12
C LEU A 213 -45.10 5.24 -22.62
N MET A 214 -46.16 5.68 -21.95
CA MET A 214 -46.41 5.40 -20.52
C MET A 214 -46.36 3.90 -20.21
N LYS A 215 -46.97 3.06 -21.06
CA LYS A 215 -46.92 1.60 -20.89
C LYS A 215 -45.47 1.07 -20.93
N VAL A 216 -44.60 1.63 -21.80
CA VAL A 216 -43.18 1.23 -21.87
C VAL A 216 -42.41 1.63 -20.60
N TRP A 217 -42.76 2.76 -19.98
CA TRP A 217 -42.20 3.21 -18.70
C TRP A 217 -42.67 2.33 -17.54
N GLU A 218 -43.99 2.18 -17.37
CA GLU A 218 -44.61 1.44 -16.26
C GLU A 218 -44.24 -0.04 -16.24
N THR A 219 -44.10 -0.66 -17.42
CA THR A 219 -43.72 -2.08 -17.53
C THR A 219 -42.24 -2.34 -17.26
N GLY A 220 -41.41 -1.30 -17.08
CA GLY A 220 -39.95 -1.43 -16.92
C GLY A 220 -39.22 -1.84 -18.20
N THR A 221 -39.92 -1.92 -19.34
CA THR A 221 -39.34 -2.31 -20.63
C THR A 221 -38.22 -1.36 -21.05
N LEU A 222 -38.36 -0.06 -20.76
CA LEU A 222 -37.35 0.95 -21.05
C LEU A 222 -36.03 0.66 -20.29
N LYS A 223 -36.13 0.45 -18.97
CA LYS A 223 -34.97 0.15 -18.11
C LYS A 223 -34.26 -1.13 -18.58
N LYS A 224 -35.02 -2.16 -18.93
CA LYS A 224 -34.45 -3.41 -19.47
C LYS A 224 -33.69 -3.19 -20.78
N ARG A 225 -34.23 -2.37 -21.68
CA ARG A 225 -33.55 -2.03 -22.94
C ARG A 225 -32.28 -1.21 -22.70
N GLU A 226 -32.33 -0.25 -21.77
CA GLU A 226 -31.18 0.55 -21.37
C GLU A 226 -30.05 -0.34 -20.83
N GLU A 227 -30.35 -1.23 -19.88
CA GLU A 227 -29.35 -2.15 -19.31
C GLU A 227 -28.78 -3.10 -20.36
N THR A 228 -29.62 -3.60 -21.26
CA THR A 228 -29.18 -4.47 -22.38
C THR A 228 -28.24 -3.72 -23.32
N PHE A 229 -28.55 -2.46 -23.63
CA PHE A 229 -27.72 -1.61 -24.48
C PHE A 229 -26.37 -1.29 -23.81
N LEU A 230 -26.39 -0.85 -22.56
CA LEU A 230 -25.17 -0.54 -21.80
C LEU A 230 -24.27 -1.77 -21.61
N SER A 231 -24.86 -2.94 -21.39
CA SER A 231 -24.13 -4.20 -21.25
C SER A 231 -23.55 -4.72 -22.58
N SER A 232 -24.05 -4.24 -23.72
CA SER A 232 -23.51 -4.58 -25.03
C SER A 232 -22.26 -3.78 -25.39
N GLU A 233 -22.02 -2.66 -24.70
CA GLU A 233 -20.83 -1.84 -24.90
C GLU A 233 -19.61 -2.58 -24.37
N LYS A 234 -18.55 -2.65 -25.19
CA LYS A 234 -17.30 -3.29 -24.79
C LYS A 234 -16.42 -2.24 -24.12
N CYS A 235 -15.97 -2.54 -22.90
CA CYS A 235 -15.03 -1.67 -22.22
C CYS A 235 -13.72 -1.59 -23.01
N VAL A 236 -13.40 -0.38 -23.44
CA VAL A 236 -12.16 -0.01 -24.12
C VAL A 236 -11.12 0.22 -23.04
N ASP A 237 -10.20 -0.73 -22.91
CA ASP A 237 -9.05 -0.61 -22.02
C ASP A 237 -7.98 0.27 -22.72
N GLU A 238 -8.29 1.55 -22.95
CA GLU A 238 -7.28 2.56 -23.30
C GLU A 238 -6.46 2.86 -22.04
N ARG A 239 -5.65 1.88 -21.62
CA ARG A 239 -4.62 2.11 -20.63
C ARG A 239 -3.55 2.98 -21.30
N SER A 240 -3.64 4.30 -21.16
CA SER A 240 -2.42 4.98 -20.71
C SER A 240 -1.99 4.22 -19.45
N PRO A 241 -0.77 3.64 -19.41
CA PRO A 241 -0.34 2.90 -18.23
C PRO A 241 -0.61 3.78 -17.00
N PRO A 242 -1.14 3.21 -15.91
CA PRO A 242 -1.42 4.00 -14.71
C PRO A 242 -0.19 4.85 -14.42
N ASP A 243 -0.40 6.16 -14.22
CA ASP A 243 0.67 7.13 -13.95
C ASP A 243 1.64 6.46 -12.97
N GLU A 244 2.95 6.50 -13.20
CA GLU A 244 3.93 5.75 -12.38
C GLU A 244 3.76 6.02 -10.87
N LYS A 245 3.14 7.15 -10.55
CA LYS A 245 2.73 7.59 -9.21
C LYS A 245 1.72 6.68 -8.51
N GLU A 246 0.89 5.96 -9.25
CA GLU A 246 -0.14 5.09 -8.68
C GLU A 246 0.33 3.64 -8.48
N ARG A 247 1.42 3.24 -9.15
CA ARG A 247 2.05 1.94 -8.90
C ARG A 247 2.87 2.02 -7.62
N LEU A 248 2.96 0.92 -6.88
CA LEU A 248 3.90 0.85 -5.75
C LEU A 248 5.31 1.06 -6.30
N SER A 249 5.84 2.26 -6.07
CA SER A 249 7.17 2.67 -6.51
C SER A 249 8.19 2.28 -5.44
N PRO A 250 9.46 2.01 -5.82
CA PRO A 250 10.55 1.87 -4.85
C PRO A 250 10.63 3.03 -3.85
N LYS A 251 10.15 4.23 -4.22
CA LYS A 251 10.05 5.39 -3.33
C LYS A 251 9.16 5.14 -2.10
N SER A 252 8.12 4.31 -2.21
CA SER A 252 7.20 4.00 -1.10
C SER A 252 7.83 3.11 -0.03
N PHE A 253 8.87 2.34 -0.40
CA PHE A 253 9.59 1.43 0.50
C PHE A 253 11.03 1.87 0.78
N TYR A 254 11.41 3.06 0.33
CA TYR A 254 12.78 3.57 0.43
C TYR A 254 13.34 3.52 1.85
N VAL A 255 12.53 3.89 2.84
CA VAL A 255 12.91 3.86 4.26
C VAL A 255 13.20 2.42 4.73
N VAL A 256 12.37 1.46 4.33
CA VAL A 256 12.56 0.04 4.67
C VAL A 256 13.86 -0.48 4.06
N PHE A 257 14.13 -0.17 2.79
CA PHE A 257 15.38 -0.56 2.13
C PHE A 257 16.61 0.03 2.82
N MET A 258 16.58 1.32 3.19
CA MET A 258 17.69 1.95 3.89
C MET A 258 17.92 1.37 5.29
N LEU A 259 16.85 1.02 6.03
CA LEU A 259 16.99 0.34 7.31
C LEU A 259 17.66 -1.03 7.17
N THR A 260 17.28 -1.81 6.15
CA THR A 260 17.90 -3.13 5.91
C THR A 260 19.36 -3.05 5.47
N LEU A 261 19.71 -2.06 4.65
CA LEU A 261 21.09 -1.81 4.23
C LEU A 261 21.94 -1.29 5.40
N GLY A 262 21.39 -0.42 6.23
CA GLY A 262 22.07 0.09 7.42
C GLY A 262 22.35 -1.01 8.44
N THR A 263 21.36 -1.84 8.78
CA THR A 263 21.57 -2.90 9.77
C THR A 263 22.53 -3.99 9.28
N SER A 264 22.42 -4.42 8.02
CA SER A 264 23.33 -5.42 7.45
C SER A 264 24.78 -4.92 7.41
N THR A 265 25.02 -3.68 6.99
CA THR A 265 26.38 -3.11 6.92
C THR A 265 27.01 -2.94 8.30
N ILE A 266 26.26 -2.47 9.30
CA ILE A 266 26.73 -2.35 10.68
C ILE A 266 27.07 -3.72 11.27
N LEU A 267 26.23 -4.73 11.01
CA LEU A 267 26.50 -6.10 11.48
C LEU A 267 27.74 -6.69 10.82
N THR A 268 27.92 -6.52 9.50
CA THR A 268 29.12 -6.99 8.81
C THR A 268 30.38 -6.28 9.29
N PHE A 269 30.31 -4.97 9.55
CA PHE A 269 31.44 -4.20 10.04
C PHE A 269 31.83 -4.62 11.46
N SER A 270 30.84 -4.83 12.33
CA SER A 270 31.07 -5.31 13.70
C SER A 270 31.67 -6.72 13.74
N LEU A 271 31.30 -7.59 12.79
CA LEU A 271 31.91 -8.92 12.68
C LEU A 271 33.36 -8.84 12.21
N ILE A 272 33.65 -7.97 11.24
CA ILE A 272 35.02 -7.74 10.76
C ILE A 272 35.88 -7.13 11.88
N ASP A 273 35.35 -6.20 12.68
CA ASP A 273 36.05 -5.63 13.82
C ASP A 273 36.36 -6.67 14.91
N VAL A 274 35.41 -7.59 15.17
CA VAL A 274 35.63 -8.69 16.13
C VAL A 274 36.68 -9.69 15.61
N GLU A 275 36.64 -10.04 14.33
CA GLU A 275 37.59 -10.98 13.75
C GLU A 275 38.99 -10.38 13.58
N THR A 276 39.08 -9.08 13.30
CA THR A 276 40.36 -8.33 13.30
C THR A 276 40.92 -8.11 14.71
N ALA A 277 40.06 -7.98 15.72
CA ALA A 277 40.48 -7.94 17.11
C ALA A 277 41.00 -9.31 17.59
N ASP A 278 40.30 -10.40 17.25
CA ASP A 278 40.70 -11.76 17.63
C ASP A 278 42.04 -12.15 16.98
N THR A 279 42.21 -11.85 15.68
CA THR A 279 43.49 -12.05 14.97
C THR A 279 44.64 -11.22 15.55
N ARG A 280 44.40 -9.95 15.94
CA ARG A 280 45.41 -9.14 16.64
C ARG A 280 45.79 -9.71 18.00
N THR A 281 44.81 -10.20 18.78
CA THR A 281 45.11 -10.80 20.09
C THR A 281 45.87 -12.12 19.96
N LEU A 282 45.61 -12.90 18.90
CA LEU A 282 46.38 -14.10 18.56
C LEU A 282 47.81 -13.76 18.13
N ASP A 283 47.99 -12.73 17.31
CA ASP A 283 49.32 -12.25 16.91
C ASP A 283 50.12 -11.68 18.09
N GLU A 284 49.47 -10.92 18.99
CA GLU A 284 50.09 -10.42 20.22
C GLU A 284 50.42 -11.56 21.20
N ALA A 285 49.59 -12.60 21.30
CA ALA A 285 49.88 -13.79 22.11
C ALA A 285 50.99 -14.67 21.50
N LEU A 286 51.09 -14.75 20.17
CA LEU A 286 52.21 -15.37 19.47
C LEU A 286 53.50 -14.56 19.66
N ALA A 287 53.42 -13.22 19.69
CA ALA A 287 54.56 -12.35 19.93
C ALA A 287 55.02 -12.31 21.40
N SER A 288 54.09 -12.46 22.37
CA SER A 288 54.41 -12.45 23.81
C SER A 288 54.88 -13.80 24.35
N SER A 289 54.71 -14.87 23.58
CA SER A 289 55.01 -16.21 24.05
C SER A 289 56.45 -16.60 23.71
N LYS A 290 57.19 -16.74 24.80
CA LYS A 290 58.57 -17.20 25.01
C LYS A 290 58.91 -18.59 24.41
N TRP A 291 58.33 -18.96 23.26
CA TRP A 291 58.53 -20.26 22.60
C TRP A 291 59.68 -20.27 21.61
N ALA A 292 60.01 -19.12 21.00
CA ALA A 292 61.17 -19.01 20.10
C ALA A 292 62.50 -19.28 20.85
N ASP A 293 62.60 -18.82 22.10
CA ASP A 293 63.80 -19.02 22.93
C ASP A 293 63.87 -20.43 23.55
N LEU A 294 62.73 -21.09 23.80
CA LEU A 294 62.72 -22.44 24.37
C LEU A 294 62.97 -23.54 23.31
N ALA A 295 62.55 -23.32 22.07
CA ALA A 295 62.74 -24.26 20.96
C ALA A 295 64.20 -24.34 20.49
N CYS A 296 65.00 -23.29 20.71
CA CYS A 296 66.43 -23.29 20.37
C CYS A 296 67.33 -23.89 21.47
N SER A 297 66.88 -23.90 22.74
CA SER A 297 67.70 -24.35 23.88
C SER A 297 67.58 -25.85 24.22
N LYS A 298 66.57 -26.56 23.72
CA LYS A 298 66.47 -28.03 23.85
C LYS A 298 66.23 -28.61 22.47
N GLY A 299 67.28 -29.14 21.85
CA GLY A 299 67.18 -29.91 20.61
C GLY A 299 66.18 -31.05 20.78
N MET A 300 64.95 -30.83 20.32
CA MET A 300 63.88 -31.82 20.33
C MET A 300 63.27 -31.82 18.93
N HIS A 301 63.40 -32.97 18.26
CA HIS A 301 62.85 -33.25 16.95
C HIS A 301 61.35 -32.93 16.93
N VAL A 302 60.96 -31.86 16.24
CA VAL A 302 59.55 -31.55 15.93
C VAL A 302 59.19 -32.31 14.66
N ASN A 303 58.88 -33.60 14.80
CA ASN A 303 57.93 -34.23 13.88
C ASN A 303 56.55 -33.96 14.43
N THR A 304 55.63 -33.57 13.55
CA THR A 304 54.21 -33.25 13.80
C THR A 304 53.95 -31.79 14.17
N LEU A 305 53.73 -30.95 13.14
CA LEU A 305 52.56 -30.03 13.02
C LEU A 305 52.84 -28.96 11.96
N PHE A 306 52.61 -29.28 10.69
CA PHE A 306 52.13 -28.31 9.71
C PHE A 306 51.19 -29.03 8.75
N LYS A 307 49.91 -29.06 9.14
CA LYS A 307 48.81 -29.37 8.23
C LYS A 307 47.67 -28.40 8.56
N ILE A 308 47.92 -27.11 8.33
CA ILE A 308 46.84 -26.18 8.05
C ILE A 308 47.03 -25.79 6.59
N LEU A 309 46.24 -26.51 5.79
CA LEU A 309 46.11 -26.42 4.36
C LEU A 309 45.45 -25.07 4.05
N VAL A 310 46.21 -24.09 3.57
CA VAL A 310 45.66 -22.92 2.88
C VAL A 310 45.27 -23.39 1.48
N VAL A 311 43.97 -23.46 1.19
CA VAL A 311 43.47 -23.63 -0.17
C VAL A 311 42.80 -22.32 -0.58
N ALA A 312 43.43 -21.65 -1.55
CA ALA A 312 42.83 -20.56 -2.29
C ALA A 312 41.70 -21.11 -3.18
N TYR A 313 40.55 -20.42 -3.21
CA TYR A 313 39.52 -20.66 -4.20
C TYR A 313 39.85 -19.88 -5.49
N PRO A 314 39.51 -20.42 -6.68
CA PRO A 314 39.79 -19.80 -7.99
C PRO A 314 39.10 -18.46 -8.22
#